data_AF-A0AAT9HQ73-F1
#
_entry.id   AF-A0AAT9HQ73-F1
#
_cell.length_a   1.000
_cell.length_b   1.000
_cell.length_c   1.000
_cell.angle_alpha   90.00
_cell.angle_beta   90.00
_cell.angle_gamma   90.00
#
_symmetry.space_group_name_H-M   'P 1'
#
loop_
_entity.id
_entity.type
_entity.pdbx_description
1 polymer ?
#
loop_
_entity_poly.entity_id
_entity_poly.type
_entity_poly.pdbx_seq_one_letter_code
_entity_poly.pdbx_strand_id
1 'polypeptide(L)'
;MTVTLSKSLGSQGGAVLGPARVIEHLVNTARTFIFDTGLAPAAAGAALAALRLLRREPGRAARAGEVARELHSRLTAAGLEAVRPDAAVVSVRAPPRSRRCAGRPTAGRPACPWAASVLLPCPTASHGSD
;
A
#
# COMPACT_ATOMS: atom_id res chain seq x y z
N MET A 1 -8.45 -20.30 2.01
CA MET A 1 -7.58 -19.10 1.85
C MET A 1 -8.41 -17.99 1.23
N THR A 2 -8.27 -16.74 1.67
CA THR A 2 -8.89 -15.57 1.03
C THR A 2 -7.82 -14.71 0.38
N VAL A 3 -8.16 -14.07 -0.74
CA VAL A 3 -7.25 -13.18 -1.48
C VAL A 3 -8.01 -11.94 -1.97
N THR A 4 -7.28 -10.83 -2.09
CA THR A 4 -7.81 -9.58 -2.66
C THR A 4 -7.29 -9.37 -4.07
N LEU A 5 -8.12 -8.80 -4.94
CA LEU A 5 -7.74 -8.46 -6.31
C LEU A 5 -7.27 -6.99 -6.45
N SER A 6 -7.42 -6.16 -5.41
CA SER A 6 -7.16 -4.71 -5.47
C SER A 6 -5.76 -4.25 -5.10
N LYS A 7 -4.86 -5.18 -4.78
CA LYS A 7 -3.45 -4.89 -4.50
C LYS A 7 -2.58 -5.27 -5.69
N SER A 8 -1.81 -6.34 -5.57
CA SER A 8 -0.86 -6.80 -6.58
C SER A 8 -1.49 -7.17 -7.93
N LEU A 9 -2.80 -7.41 -7.97
CA LEU A 9 -3.55 -7.72 -9.19
C LEU A 9 -4.19 -6.50 -9.85
N GLY A 10 -4.10 -5.31 -9.24
CA GLY A 10 -4.51 -4.04 -9.85
C GLY A 10 -5.97 -3.97 -10.31
N SER A 11 -6.85 -4.76 -9.71
CA SER A 11 -8.26 -4.87 -10.08
C SER A 11 -9.16 -4.57 -8.88
N GLN A 12 -10.38 -5.11 -8.84
CA GLN A 12 -11.35 -4.95 -7.77
C GLN A 12 -11.94 -6.30 -7.38
N GLY A 13 -12.38 -6.42 -6.12
CA GLY A 13 -12.98 -7.63 -5.57
C GLY A 13 -12.02 -8.52 -4.76
N GLY A 14 -12.48 -9.73 -4.48
CA GLY A 14 -11.77 -10.74 -3.71
C GLY A 14 -12.16 -12.15 -4.14
N ALA A 15 -11.40 -13.14 -3.70
CA ALA A 15 -11.68 -14.54 -3.98
C ALA A 15 -11.42 -15.43 -2.76
N VAL A 16 -12.14 -16.54 -2.68
CA VAL A 16 -11.91 -17.61 -1.73
C VAL A 16 -11.37 -18.81 -2.49
N LEU A 17 -10.24 -19.34 -2.04
CA LEU A 17 -9.61 -20.55 -2.57
C LEU A 17 -9.75 -21.64 -1.51
N GLY A 18 -10.35 -22.78 -1.89
CA GLY A 18 -10.58 -23.88 -0.97
C GLY A 18 -11.20 -25.09 -1.65
N PRO A 19 -11.52 -26.14 -0.88
CA PRO A 19 -12.18 -27.34 -1.39
C PRO A 19 -13.52 -27.02 -2.04
N ALA A 20 -13.90 -27.77 -3.08
CA ALA A 20 -15.15 -27.56 -3.82
C ALA A 20 -16.37 -27.47 -2.90
N ARG A 21 -16.49 -28.37 -1.91
CA ARG A 21 -17.57 -28.37 -0.89
C ARG A 21 -17.70 -27.04 -0.13
N VAL A 22 -16.58 -26.36 0.13
CA VAL A 22 -16.58 -25.08 0.85
C VAL A 22 -17.01 -23.96 -0.07
N ILE A 23 -16.52 -23.95 -1.31
CA ILE A 23 -16.92 -22.97 -2.32
C ILE A 23 -18.42 -23.10 -2.61
N GLU A 24 -18.90 -24.32 -2.83
CA GLU A 24 -20.32 -24.61 -3.06
C GLU A 24 -21.19 -24.17 -1.87
N HIS A 25 -20.76 -24.47 -0.64
CA HIS A 25 -21.46 -23.99 0.54
C HIS A 25 -21.54 -22.45 0.56
N LEU A 26 -20.41 -21.75 0.36
CA LEU A 26 -20.37 -20.29 0.36
C LEU A 26 -21.24 -19.68 -0.75
N VAL A 27 -21.22 -20.23 -1.96
CA VAL A 27 -22.04 -19.77 -3.08
C VAL A 27 -23.54 -19.88 -2.76
N ASN A 28 -23.94 -20.93 -2.03
CA ASN A 28 -25.35 -21.21 -1.73
C ASN A 28 -25.84 -20.61 -0.39
N THR A 29 -24.95 -20.24 0.54
CA THR A 29 -25.35 -19.78 1.88
C THR A 29 -24.88 -18.36 2.23
N ALA A 30 -23.82 -17.85 1.60
CA ALA A 30 -23.28 -16.55 1.97
C ALA A 30 -24.14 -15.41 1.43
N ARG A 31 -24.88 -14.74 2.32
CA ARG A 31 -25.71 -13.57 1.97
C ARG A 31 -24.92 -12.46 1.28
N THR A 32 -23.66 -12.25 1.70
CA THR A 32 -22.75 -11.26 1.11
C THR A 32 -22.28 -11.62 -0.30
N PHE A 33 -22.54 -12.84 -0.77
CA PHE A 33 -22.30 -13.26 -2.15
C PHE A 33 -23.60 -13.27 -2.96
N ILE A 34 -24.68 -13.82 -2.38
CA ILE A 34 -25.99 -13.97 -3.05
C ILE A 34 -26.66 -12.62 -3.33
N PHE A 35 -26.56 -11.68 -2.40
CA PHE A 35 -27.20 -10.36 -2.51
C PHE A 35 -26.23 -9.24 -2.90
N ASP A 36 -25.09 -9.61 -3.49
CA ASP A 36 -24.14 -8.65 -4.06
C ASP A 36 -24.27 -8.62 -5.59
N THR A 37 -23.85 -7.52 -6.19
CA THR A 37 -23.74 -7.44 -7.65
C THR A 37 -22.45 -8.13 -8.07
N GLY A 38 -22.56 -9.05 -9.04
CA GLY A 38 -21.39 -9.75 -9.56
C GLY A 38 -20.27 -8.81 -10.02
N LEU A 39 -19.02 -9.29 -9.93
CA LEU A 39 -17.86 -8.49 -10.33
C LEU A 39 -17.95 -8.09 -11.81
N ALA A 40 -17.70 -6.82 -12.12
CA ALA A 40 -17.69 -6.32 -13.49
C ALA A 40 -16.77 -7.16 -14.38
N PRO A 41 -17.20 -7.58 -15.60
CA PRO A 41 -16.38 -8.42 -16.48
C PRO A 41 -14.99 -7.86 -16.77
N ALA A 42 -14.89 -6.53 -16.92
CA ALA A 42 -13.61 -5.85 -17.11
C ALA A 42 -12.66 -6.01 -15.91
N ALA A 43 -13.18 -5.93 -14.67
CA ALA A 43 -12.38 -6.12 -13.46
C ALA A 43 -11.93 -7.59 -13.34
N ALA A 44 -12.81 -8.56 -13.62
CA ALA A 44 -12.43 -9.97 -13.65
C ALA A 44 -11.32 -10.25 -14.69
N GLY A 45 -11.46 -9.68 -15.89
CA GLY A 45 -10.47 -9.77 -16.96
C GLY A 45 -9.11 -9.17 -16.58
N ALA A 46 -9.11 -7.98 -15.97
CA ALA A 46 -7.89 -7.31 -15.49
C ALA A 46 -7.15 -8.15 -14.44
N ALA A 47 -7.88 -8.70 -13.45
CA ALA A 47 -7.30 -9.57 -12.43
C ALA A 47 -6.69 -10.86 -13.05
N LEU A 48 -7.39 -11.47 -14.01
CA LEU A 48 -6.89 -12.66 -14.71
C LEU A 48 -5.64 -12.37 -15.54
N ALA A 49 -5.61 -11.21 -16.23
CA ALA A 49 -4.45 -10.77 -16.98
C ALA A 49 -3.23 -10.52 -16.07
N ALA A 50 -3.44 -9.82 -14.95
CA ALA A 50 -2.39 -9.57 -13.96
C ALA A 50 -1.85 -10.88 -13.36
N LEU A 51 -2.74 -11.84 -13.03
CA LEU A 51 -2.32 -13.15 -12.53
C LEU A 51 -1.50 -13.92 -13.56
N ARG A 52 -1.92 -13.93 -14.83
CA ARG A 52 -1.17 -14.54 -15.93
C ARG A 52 0.20 -13.90 -16.10
N LEU A 53 0.29 -12.58 -15.97
CA LEU A 53 1.55 -11.85 -16.03
C LEU A 53 2.49 -12.25 -14.88
N LEU A 54 1.99 -12.28 -13.64
CA LEU A 54 2.78 -12.71 -12.48
C LEU A 54 3.25 -14.17 -12.59
N ARG A 55 2.45 -15.05 -13.19
CA ARG A 55 2.85 -16.44 -13.46
C ARG A 55 3.95 -16.54 -14.52
N ARG A 56 3.93 -15.70 -15.56
CA ARG A 56 4.96 -15.67 -16.61
C ARG A 56 6.24 -15.00 -16.13
N GLU A 57 6.12 -14.01 -15.24
CA GLU A 57 7.23 -13.18 -14.77
C GLU A 57 7.36 -13.24 -13.23
N PRO A 58 7.71 -14.40 -12.66
CA PRO A 58 7.78 -14.56 -11.20
C PRO A 58 8.83 -13.65 -10.54
N GLY A 59 9.84 -13.22 -11.30
CA GLY A 59 10.87 -12.28 -10.85
C GLY A 59 10.32 -10.93 -10.39
N ARG A 60 9.12 -10.52 -10.82
CA ARG A 60 8.48 -9.27 -10.36
C ARG A 60 8.25 -9.25 -8.85
N ALA A 61 7.83 -10.38 -8.27
CA ALA A 61 7.58 -10.48 -6.83
C ALA A 61 8.90 -10.43 -6.03
N ALA A 62 9.92 -11.14 -6.50
CA ALA A 62 11.26 -11.11 -5.91
C ALA A 62 11.83 -9.68 -5.93
N ARG A 63 11.69 -9.00 -7.08
CA ARG A 63 12.17 -7.63 -7.27
C ARG A 63 11.51 -6.64 -6.31
N ALA A 64 10.20 -6.76 -6.06
CA ALA A 64 9.53 -5.91 -5.09
C ALA A 64 10.13 -6.05 -3.68
N GLY A 65 10.48 -7.27 -3.28
CA GLY A 65 11.18 -7.54 -2.01
C GLY A 65 12.61 -6.97 -1.98
N GLU A 66 13.36 -7.08 -3.07
CA GLU A 66 14.68 -6.45 -3.19
C GLU A 66 14.62 -4.93 -3.04
N VAL A 67 13.68 -4.29 -3.74
CA VAL A 67 13.47 -2.84 -3.65
C VAL A 67 13.10 -2.42 -2.23
N ALA A 68 12.28 -3.20 -1.52
CA ALA A 68 11.96 -2.91 -0.12
C ALA A 68 13.20 -2.99 0.78
N ARG A 69 14.05 -4.02 0.62
CA ARG A 69 15.29 -4.14 1.41
C ARG A 69 16.27 -3.01 1.10
N GLU A 70 16.42 -2.65 -0.17
CA GLU A 70 17.25 -1.52 -0.60
C GLU A 70 16.76 -0.21 -0.01
N LEU A 71 15.44 0.04 -0.06
CA LEU A 71 14.82 1.22 0.54
C LEU A 71 15.08 1.27 2.05
N HIS A 72 14.91 0.16 2.76
CA HIS A 72 15.21 0.07 4.18
C HIS A 72 16.69 0.42 4.49
N SER A 73 17.64 -0.13 3.74
CA SER A 73 19.07 0.18 3.91
C SER A 73 19.36 1.67 3.73
N ARG A 74 18.74 2.31 2.72
CA ARG A 74 18.90 3.75 2.48
C ARG A 74 18.29 4.60 3.59
N LEU A 75 17.11 4.24 4.07
CA LEU A 75 16.43 4.98 5.14
C LEU A 75 17.20 4.91 6.46
N THR A 76 17.69 3.73 6.82
CA THR A 76 18.51 3.53 8.02
C THR A 76 19.87 4.23 7.93
N ALA A 77 20.53 4.19 6.77
CA ALA A 77 21.74 4.97 6.52
C ALA A 77 21.51 6.49 6.63
N ALA A 78 20.29 6.96 6.33
CA ALA A 78 19.90 8.36 6.51
C ALA A 78 19.52 8.71 7.96
N GLY A 79 19.67 7.78 8.91
CA GLY A 79 19.38 7.99 10.34
C GLY A 79 17.90 7.90 10.69
N LEU A 80 17.05 7.36 9.80
CA LEU A 80 15.64 7.11 10.09
C LEU A 80 15.47 5.73 10.74
N GLU A 81 14.61 5.67 11.76
CA GLU A 81 14.24 4.42 12.41
C GLU A 81 13.21 3.68 11.53
N ALA A 82 13.66 2.63 10.82
CA ALA A 82 12.84 1.81 9.94
C ALA A 82 12.92 0.33 10.34
N VAL A 83 11.84 -0.41 10.11
CA VAL A 83 11.77 -1.85 10.39
C VAL A 83 12.26 -2.64 9.18
N ARG A 84 13.11 -3.66 9.42
CA ARG A 84 13.59 -4.55 8.36
C ARG A 84 12.39 -5.24 7.68
N PRO A 85 12.26 -5.13 6.35
CA PRO A 85 11.10 -5.65 5.66
C PRO A 85 11.25 -7.15 5.33
N ASP A 86 10.28 -7.96 5.76
CA ASP A 86 10.12 -9.36 5.31
C ASP A 86 9.29 -9.48 4.02
N ALA A 87 8.57 -8.41 3.66
CA ALA A 87 7.73 -8.31 2.48
C ALA A 87 7.94 -6.96 1.76
N ALA A 88 7.15 -6.66 0.73
CA ALA A 88 7.25 -5.42 -0.05
C ALA A 88 6.64 -4.19 0.68
N VAL A 89 6.89 -4.04 1.98
CA VAL A 89 6.41 -2.92 2.82
C VAL A 89 7.54 -2.51 3.76
N VAL A 90 7.90 -1.23 3.76
CA VAL A 90 8.90 -0.65 4.68
C VAL A 90 8.21 0.36 5.58
N SER A 91 8.12 0.06 6.87
CA SER A 91 7.55 0.95 7.87
C SER A 91 8.64 1.80 8.51
N VAL A 92 8.42 3.11 8.56
CA VAL A 92 9.33 4.09 9.16
C VAL A 92 8.64 4.76 10.33
N ARG A 93 9.33 4.86 11.47
CA ARG A 93 8.80 5.54 12.63
C ARG A 93 8.80 7.04 12.40
N ALA A 94 7.63 7.66 12.52
CA ALA A 94 7.54 9.11 12.50
C ALA A 94 8.17 9.71 13.77
N PRO A 95 8.96 10.78 13.65
CA PRO A 95 9.46 11.48 14.82
C PRO A 95 8.30 12.07 15.65
N PRO A 96 8.49 12.24 16.97
CA PRO A 96 7.45 12.82 17.83
C PRO A 96 7.08 14.23 17.38
N ARG A 97 5.80 14.59 17.53
CA ARG A 97 5.23 15.87 17.06
C ARG A 97 6.02 17.09 17.55
N SER A 98 6.58 17.03 18.76
CA SER A 98 7.41 18.10 19.35
C SER A 98 8.66 18.43 18.52
N ARG A 99 9.27 17.44 17.85
CA ARG A 99 10.42 17.64 16.95
C ARG A 99 10.02 18.11 15.55
N ARG A 100 8.73 18.05 15.18
CA ARG A 100 8.23 18.48 13.87
C ARG A 100 8.10 20.00 13.76
N CYS A 101 7.82 20.68 14.88
CA CYS A 101 7.61 22.13 14.92
C CYS A 101 8.83 22.92 15.44
N ALA A 102 9.85 22.25 15.97
CA ALA A 102 11.04 22.90 16.54
C ALA A 102 12.11 23.28 15.51
N GLY A 103 11.99 22.81 14.26
CA GLY A 103 12.90 23.17 13.17
C GLY A 103 12.44 24.44 12.47
N ARG A 104 12.98 25.61 12.83
CA ARG A 104 12.88 26.80 11.97
C ARG A 104 13.55 26.47 10.63
N PRO A 105 12.90 26.69 9.48
CA PRO A 105 13.52 26.41 8.19
C PRO A 105 14.79 27.27 8.05
N THR A 106 15.94 26.62 8.03
CA THR A 106 17.20 27.25 7.63
C THR A 106 17.28 27.19 6.12
N ALA A 107 17.76 28.28 5.50
CA ALA A 107 17.85 28.41 4.05
C ALA A 107 18.59 27.19 3.47
N GLY A 108 17.87 26.35 2.71
CA GLY A 108 18.42 25.21 1.97
C GLY A 108 18.10 23.81 2.51
N ARG A 109 17.47 23.64 3.69
CA ARG A 109 17.03 22.30 4.16
C ARG A 109 15.60 22.35 4.72
N PRO A 110 14.65 21.57 4.18
CA PRO A 110 13.32 21.50 4.78
C PRO A 110 13.43 20.92 6.20
N ALA A 111 12.72 21.53 7.15
CA ALA A 111 12.65 21.08 8.55
C ALA A 111 12.13 19.64 8.70
N CYS A 112 11.52 19.09 7.66
CA CYS A 112 11.17 17.69 7.53
C CYS A 112 11.54 17.20 6.12
N PRO A 113 12.55 16.33 5.95
CA PRO A 113 12.92 15.78 4.64
C PRO A 113 11.79 14.96 3.98
N TRP A 114 10.79 14.53 4.76
CA TRP A 114 9.64 13.74 4.30
C TRP A 114 8.38 14.55 3.97
N ALA A 115 8.29 15.80 4.41
CA ALA A 115 7.08 16.61 4.19
C ALA A 115 6.92 17.06 2.72
N ALA A 116 8.03 17.10 1.97
CA ALA A 116 8.02 17.52 0.57
C ALA A 116 7.30 16.55 -0.37
N SER A 117 7.07 15.30 0.03
CA SER A 117 6.55 14.26 -0.88
C SER A 117 5.06 13.93 -0.69
N VAL A 118 4.42 14.39 0.40
CA VAL A 118 3.06 13.92 0.78
C VAL A 118 2.07 15.06 1.03
N LEU A 119 2.54 16.30 1.25
CA LEU A 119 1.67 17.42 1.53
C LEU A 119 1.66 18.38 0.34
N LEU A 120 0.56 18.34 -0.42
CA LEU A 120 0.07 19.53 -1.12
C LEU A 120 0.02 20.69 -0.11
N PRO A 121 0.46 21.90 -0.49
CA PRO A 121 0.50 23.02 0.44
C PRO A 121 -0.92 23.34 0.95
N CYS A 122 -1.10 23.25 2.25
CA CYS A 122 -2.27 23.77 2.95
C CYS A 122 -2.24 25.30 2.81
N PRO A 123 -3.26 25.95 2.21
CA PRO A 123 -3.29 27.39 2.10
C PRO A 123 -3.37 28.00 3.50
N THR A 124 -2.49 28.97 3.71
CA THR A 124 -2.32 29.77 4.92
C THR A 124 -3.65 30.26 5.50
N ALA A 125 -3.99 29.82 6.70
CA ALA A 125 -4.97 30.49 7.54
C ALA A 125 -4.30 31.75 8.13
N SER A 126 -4.48 32.87 7.46
CA SER A 126 -4.28 34.19 8.05
C SER A 126 -5.38 34.43 9.08
N HIS A 127 -5.05 34.48 10.35
CA HIS A 127 -5.83 35.22 11.35
C HIS A 127 -4.98 36.42 11.76
N GLY A 128 -5.25 37.54 11.09
CA GLY A 128 -4.89 38.85 11.61
C GLY A 128 -5.68 39.10 12.89
N SER A 129 -4.99 39.60 13.89
CA SER A 129 -5.57 40.15 15.10
C SER A 129 -5.82 41.63 14.84
N ASP A 130 -7.09 42.03 14.90
CA ASP A 130 -7.53 43.36 15.35
C ASP A 130 -8.38 43.12 16.61
#